data_AF-A0A1X7FNT5-F1
#
_entry.id   AF-A0A1X7FNT5-F1
#
_cell.length_a   1.000
_cell.length_b   1.000
_cell.length_c   1.000
_cell.angle_alpha   90.00
_cell.angle_beta   90.00
_cell.angle_gamma   90.00
#
_symmetry.space_group_name_H-M   'P 1'
#
loop_
_entity.id
_entity.type
_entity.pdbx_description
1 polymer ?
#
loop_
_entity_poly.entity_id
_entity_poly.type
_entity_poly.pdbx_seq_one_letter_code
_entity_poly.pdbx_strand_id
1 'polypeptide(L)'
;MKTIVRTGAHIEGIHWVAEYVESTHEIRVLREGAEVGLYDAPPTLFGEEADAGSKSVADHRALEAALRAYLMRFVAEHDAEE
;
A
#
# COMPACT_ATOMS: atom_id res chain seq x y z
N MET A 1 7.59 5.63 17.32
CA MET A 1 6.39 4.83 17.01
C MET A 1 6.52 4.40 15.56
N LYS A 2 6.39 3.10 15.26
CA LYS A 2 6.38 2.63 13.87
C LYS A 2 5.03 2.98 13.28
N THR A 3 4.98 3.96 12.37
CA THR A 3 3.73 4.24 11.65
C THR A 3 3.58 3.19 10.56
N ILE A 4 2.51 2.43 10.64
CA ILE A 4 2.12 1.44 9.64
C ILE A 4 0.80 1.91 9.07
N VAL A 5 0.73 2.06 7.76
CA VAL A 5 -0.52 2.39 7.07
C VAL A 5 -1.00 1.15 6.35
N ARG A 6 -2.25 0.77 6.58
CA ARG A 6 -2.84 -0.43 6.00
C ARG A 6 -4.09 -0.07 5.22
N THR A 7 -4.25 -0.70 4.07
CA THR A 7 -5.46 -0.58 3.26
C THR A 7 -5.87 -1.95 2.75
N GLY A 8 -7.16 -2.18 2.62
CA GLY A 8 -7.71 -3.44 2.15
C GLY A 8 -8.73 -3.24 1.05
N ALA A 9 -8.79 -4.19 0.13
CA ALA A 9 -9.78 -4.23 -0.94
C ALA A 9 -10.25 -5.67 -1.15
N HIS A 10 -11.54 -5.86 -1.41
CA HIS A 10 -12.05 -7.12 -1.90
C HIS A 10 -12.03 -7.05 -3.42
N ILE A 11 -11.23 -7.91 -4.04
CA ILE A 11 -11.05 -7.98 -5.50
C ILE A 11 -11.37 -9.42 -5.88
N GLU A 12 -12.37 -9.61 -6.73
CA GLU A 12 -12.80 -10.94 -7.21
C GLU A 12 -13.13 -11.94 -6.08
N GLY A 13 -13.67 -11.44 -4.98
CA GLY A 13 -14.01 -12.24 -3.80
C GLY A 13 -12.83 -12.57 -2.89
N ILE A 14 -11.60 -12.19 -3.27
CA ILE A 14 -10.39 -12.36 -2.47
C ILE A 14 -10.15 -11.08 -1.65
N HIS A 15 -9.89 -11.25 -0.36
CA HIS A 15 -9.52 -10.13 0.50
C HIS A 15 -8.02 -9.85 0.39
N TRP A 16 -7.69 -8.74 -0.27
CA TRP A 16 -6.33 -8.27 -0.44
C TRP A 16 -6.05 -7.13 0.53
N VAL A 17 -4.85 -7.10 1.11
CA VAL A 17 -4.40 -6.07 2.03
C VAL A 17 -2.99 -5.64 1.65
N ALA A 18 -2.74 -4.33 1.64
CA ALA A 18 -1.41 -3.77 1.56
C ALA A 18 -1.09 -3.03 2.87
N GLU A 19 0.10 -3.27 3.41
CA GLU A 19 0.63 -2.61 4.61
C GLU A 19 1.93 -1.89 4.26
N TYR A 20 1.92 -0.57 4.32
CA TYR A 20 3.09 0.27 4.17
C TYR A 20 3.79 0.52 5.50
N VAL A 21 5.09 0.29 5.51
CA VAL A 21 5.98 0.53 6.65
C VAL A 21 6.82 1.77 6.39
N GLU A 22 6.46 2.91 6.99
CA GLU A 22 7.19 4.18 6.83
C GLU A 22 8.67 4.09 7.24
N SER A 23 9.02 3.19 8.17
CA SER A 23 10.41 3.10 8.67
C SER A 23 11.39 2.47 7.68
N THR A 24 10.90 1.58 6.82
CA THR A 24 11.71 0.84 5.85
C THR A 24 11.32 1.14 4.41
N HIS A 25 10.25 1.91 4.21
CA HIS A 25 9.66 2.19 2.91
C HIS A 25 9.22 0.91 2.18
N GLU A 26 8.78 -0.10 2.93
CA GLU A 26 8.34 -1.39 2.37
C GLU A 26 6.80 -1.49 2.36
N ILE A 27 6.26 -2.14 1.34
CA ILE A 27 4.86 -2.52 1.20
C ILE A 27 4.76 -4.04 1.30
N ARG A 28 4.08 -4.51 2.33
CA ARG A 28 3.72 -5.91 2.50
C ARG A 28 2.35 -6.15 1.90
N VAL A 29 2.23 -7.16 1.04
CA VAL A 29 0.95 -7.55 0.44
C VAL A 29 0.49 -8.85 1.09
N LEU A 30 -0.77 -8.88 1.51
CA LEU A 30 -1.43 -10.05 2.06
C LEU A 30 -2.64 -10.42 1.20
N ARG A 31 -2.82 -11.73 1.00
CA ARG A 31 -3.96 -12.35 0.33
C ARG A 31 -4.67 -13.25 1.33
N GLU A 32 -5.94 -12.98 1.60
CA GLU A 32 -6.75 -13.68 2.61
C GLU A 32 -6.09 -13.75 4.01
N GLY A 33 -5.26 -12.74 4.33
CA GLY A 33 -4.51 -12.67 5.59
C GLY A 33 -3.18 -13.43 5.59
N ALA A 34 -2.80 -14.09 4.50
CA ALA A 34 -1.46 -14.65 4.31
C ALA A 34 -0.56 -13.66 3.57
N GLU A 35 0.65 -13.42 4.06
CA GLU A 35 1.65 -12.63 3.34
C GLU A 35 2.03 -13.33 2.04
N VAL A 36 1.87 -12.64 0.91
CA VAL A 36 2.27 -13.16 -0.41
C VAL A 36 3.56 -12.53 -0.91
N GLY A 37 3.94 -11.38 -0.37
CA GLY A 37 5.18 -10.71 -0.76
C GLY A 37 5.45 -9.42 -0.01
N LEU A 38 6.70 -9.00 -0.11
CA LEU A 38 7.22 -7.74 0.41
C LEU A 38 7.92 -7.01 -0.74
N TYR A 39 7.56 -5.76 -0.95
CA TYR A 39 8.01 -4.95 -2.08
C TYR A 39 8.48 -3.59 -1.58
N ASP A 40 9.50 -3.02 -2.20
CA ASP A 40 9.86 -1.63 -1.95
C ASP A 40 8.76 -0.69 -2.45
N ALA A 41 8.40 0.29 -1.64
CA ALA A 41 7.45 1.32 -2.04
C ALA A 41 8.08 2.19 -3.14
N PRO A 42 7.42 2.32 -4.31
CA PRO A 42 7.97 3.16 -5.37
C PRO A 42 8.08 4.61 -4.87
N PRO A 43 9.16 5.33 -5.21
CA PRO A 43 9.36 6.71 -4.76
C PRO A 43 8.24 7.64 -5.25
N THR A 44 7.59 7.30 -6.37
CA THR A 44 6.46 8.02 -6.93
C THR A 44 5.12 7.67 -6.28
N LEU A 45 5.08 6.74 -5.32
CA LEU A 45 3.83 6.27 -4.71
C LEU A 45 3.14 7.38 -3.92
N PHE A 46 3.91 8.15 -3.15
CA PHE A 46 3.38 9.08 -2.17
C PHE A 46 3.37 10.55 -2.62
N GLY A 47 3.70 10.80 -3.89
CA GLY A 47 3.84 12.14 -4.45
C GLY A 47 5.08 12.87 -3.91
N GLU A 48 5.64 13.77 -4.71
CA GLU A 48 6.86 14.52 -4.39
C GLU A 48 6.64 15.56 -3.25
N GLU A 49 5.38 15.76 -2.83
CA GLU A 49 4.96 16.75 -1.84
C GLU A 49 5.06 16.28 -0.38
N ALA A 50 5.44 15.01 -0.13
CA ALA A 50 5.57 14.46 1.22
C ALA A 50 6.77 15.02 2.02
N ASP A 51 7.69 15.76 1.38
CA ASP A 51 8.85 16.39 2.04
C ASP A 51 8.47 17.66 2.83
N ALA A 52 7.20 18.07 2.82
CA ALA A 52 6.72 19.25 3.54
C ALA A 52 6.33 18.96 5.01
N GLY A 53 7.08 18.13 5.73
CA GLY A 53 7.20 18.10 7.20
C GLY A 53 5.94 18.02 8.10
N SER A 54 4.73 17.95 7.56
CA SER A 54 3.47 18.02 8.33
C SER A 54 2.68 16.74 8.12
N LYS A 55 2.72 15.82 9.11
CA LYS A 55 1.91 14.60 9.13
C LYS A 55 0.44 14.93 9.42
N SER A 56 -0.24 15.58 8.48
CA SER A 56 -1.63 15.98 8.64
C SER A 56 -2.55 14.79 8.32
N VAL A 57 -3.81 14.84 8.77
CA VAL A 57 -4.83 13.82 8.44
C VAL A 57 -5.05 13.70 6.91
N ALA A 58 -4.83 14.80 6.19
CA ALA A 58 -4.87 14.83 4.73
C ALA A 58 -3.77 13.94 4.11
N ASP A 59 -2.54 14.03 4.62
CA ASP A 59 -1.41 13.20 4.21
C ASP A 59 -1.68 11.71 4.48
N HIS A 60 -2.28 11.39 5.63
CA HIS A 60 -2.64 10.01 5.94
C HIS A 60 -3.65 9.43 4.94
N ARG A 61 -4.71 10.18 4.60
CA ARG A 61 -5.71 9.74 3.61
C ARG A 61 -5.12 9.63 2.20
N ALA A 62 -4.25 10.56 1.81
CA ALA A 62 -3.54 10.49 0.54
C ALA A 62 -2.67 9.23 0.47
N LEU A 63 -1.99 8.90 1.57
CA LEU A 63 -1.18 7.70 1.70
C LEU A 63 -2.03 6.42 1.57
N GLU A 64 -3.15 6.35 2.28
CA GLU A 64 -4.10 5.22 2.16
C GLU A 64 -4.63 5.06 0.73
N ALA A 65 -4.94 6.17 0.05
CA ALA A 65 -5.43 6.16 -1.32
C ALA A 65 -4.35 5.69 -2.32
N ALA A 66 -3.11 6.17 -2.17
CA ALA A 66 -1.97 5.76 -2.98
C ALA A 66 -1.66 4.27 -2.78
N LEU A 67 -1.63 3.81 -1.53
CA LEU A 67 -1.41 2.41 -1.19
C LEU A 67 -2.51 1.52 -1.77
N ARG A 68 -3.76 2.00 -1.79
CA ARG A 68 -4.88 1.28 -2.39
C ARG A 68 -4.76 1.19 -3.91
N ALA A 69 -4.34 2.27 -4.56
CA ALA A 69 -4.09 2.26 -6.00
C ALA A 69 -2.95 1.29 -6.36
N TYR A 70 -1.89 1.24 -5.56
CA TYR A 70 -0.83 0.23 -5.69
C TYR A 70 -1.37 -1.19 -5.55
N LEU A 71 -2.16 -1.47 -4.50
CA LEU A 71 -2.76 -2.79 -4.30
C LEU A 71 -3.62 -3.22 -5.49
N MET A 72 -4.44 -2.33 -6.04
CA MET A 72 -5.25 -2.66 -7.22
C MET A 72 -4.40 -2.99 -8.45
N ARG A 73 -3.30 -2.25 -8.69
CA ARG A 73 -2.37 -2.54 -9.79
C ARG A 73 -1.65 -3.87 -9.56
N PHE A 74 -1.12 -4.07 -8.35
CA PHE A 74 -0.48 -5.32 -7.95
C PHE A 74 -1.37 -6.53 -8.22
N VAL A 75 -2.64 -6.47 -7.78
CA VAL A 75 -3.57 -7.58 -8.02
C VAL A 75 -3.88 -7.74 -9.51
N ALA A 76 -4.05 -6.65 -10.27
CA ALA A 76 -4.26 -6.74 -11.71
C ALA A 76 -3.05 -7.33 -12.46
N GLU A 77 -1.83 -7.15 -11.95
CA GLU A 77 -0.60 -7.69 -12.56
C GLU A 77 -0.33 -9.14 -12.14
N HIS A 78 -0.58 -9.49 -10.88
CA HIS A 78 -0.27 -10.80 -10.31
C HIS A 78 -1.42 -11.82 -10.36
N ASP A 79 -2.68 -11.40 -10.41
CA ASP A 79 -3.83 -12.29 -10.58
C ASP A 79 -4.12 -12.56 -12.07
N ALA A 80 -3.57 -11.75 -12.98
CA ALA A 80 -3.68 -11.95 -14.43
C ALA A 80 -2.75 -13.02 -15.03
N GLU A 81 -1.94 -13.71 -14.21
CA GLU A 81 -1.28 -14.95 -14.63
C GLU A 81 -2.27 -16.12 -14.52
N GLU A 82 -3.14 -16.25 -15.54
CA GLU A 82 -3.92 -17.46 -15.85
C GLU A 82 -3.05 -18.60 -16.40
#